data_AF-B5MCX1-F1
#
_entry.id   AF-B5MCX1-F1
#
_cell.length_a   1.000
_cell.length_b   1.000
_cell.length_c   1.000
_cell.angle_alpha   90.00
_cell.angle_beta   90.00
_cell.angle_gamma   90.00
#
_symmetry.space_group_name_H-M   'P 1'
#
loop_
_entity.id
_entity.type
_entity.pdbx_description
1 polymer ?
#
loop_
_entity_poly.entity_id
_entity_poly.type
_entity_poly.pdbx_seq_one_letter_code
_entity_poly.pdbx_strand_id
1 'polypeptide(L)'
;MASMAAIGSCSKEYRVLLGQLQKQTDLMQDTSRLLDPYIRIQGLDVPKLREHCRERPGAFPSEETLRGLGRRGFLQTLNATLGCVLHRLADLEQRLPKAQDLERSGLNIEDLEKLQMARPNILGLRNNIYCMAQLLDNSDTAEPTKAGRGASQPPTPTPASDAFQRKLEGCRFLHGYHRFMHSVGRVFSKWGESPNRSRRHSPHQALRKGVRRTRPSRKGKRLMTRGQLPR
;
A
#
# COMPACT_ATOMS: atom_id res chain seq x y z
N MET A 1 -11.58 -30.20 -15.27
CA MET A 1 -12.14 -29.98 -13.92
C MET A 1 -11.73 -28.60 -13.44
N ALA A 2 -12.65 -27.63 -13.47
CA ALA A 2 -12.38 -26.28 -13.00
C ALA A 2 -12.48 -26.25 -11.46
N SER A 3 -11.37 -25.97 -10.78
CA SER A 3 -11.39 -25.73 -9.34
C SER A 3 -12.07 -24.38 -9.10
N MET A 4 -13.29 -24.40 -8.57
CA MET A 4 -13.95 -23.20 -8.06
C MET A 4 -13.18 -22.73 -6.84
N ALA A 5 -12.28 -21.77 -7.04
CA ALA A 5 -11.74 -20.98 -5.95
C ALA A 5 -12.91 -20.34 -5.21
N ALA A 6 -13.00 -20.52 -3.90
CA ALA A 6 -13.97 -19.83 -3.07
C ALA A 6 -13.77 -18.32 -3.26
N ILE A 7 -14.64 -17.69 -4.05
CA ILE A 7 -14.67 -16.24 -4.22
C ILE A 7 -15.18 -15.70 -2.90
N GLY A 8 -14.28 -15.18 -2.06
CA GLY A 8 -14.69 -14.43 -0.87
C GLY A 8 -15.69 -13.34 -1.27
N SER A 9 -16.69 -13.09 -0.42
CA SER A 9 -17.72 -12.09 -0.71
C SER A 9 -17.06 -10.71 -0.91
N CYS A 10 -17.31 -10.07 -2.06
CA CYS A 10 -16.82 -8.72 -2.33
C CYS A 10 -17.68 -7.70 -1.60
N SER A 11 -17.06 -6.87 -0.75
CA SER A 11 -17.70 -5.67 -0.22
C SER A 11 -18.07 -4.74 -1.38
N LYS A 12 -19.28 -4.18 -1.33
CA LYS A 12 -19.78 -3.22 -2.33
C LYS A 12 -19.33 -1.78 -2.05
N GLU A 13 -18.66 -1.54 -0.92
CA GLU A 13 -18.29 -0.20 -0.48
C GLU A 13 -16.85 0.15 -0.91
N TYR A 14 -16.74 1.05 -1.90
CA TYR A 14 -15.44 1.50 -2.44
C TYR A 14 -14.46 1.97 -1.36
N ARG A 15 -14.92 2.76 -0.37
CA ARG A 15 -14.05 3.33 0.66
C ARG A 15 -13.51 2.27 1.63
N VAL A 16 -14.34 1.30 2.00
CA VAL A 16 -13.92 0.18 2.87
C VAL A 16 -12.88 -0.66 2.14
N LEU A 17 -13.14 -1.03 0.89
CA LEU A 17 -12.23 -1.86 0.12
C LEU A 17 -10.92 -1.15 -0.20
N LEU A 18 -10.96 0.16 -0.51
CA LEU A 18 -9.75 0.96 -0.68
C LEU A 18 -8.92 1.00 0.60
N GLY A 19 -9.56 1.16 1.76
CA GLY A 19 -8.88 1.12 3.06
C GLY A 19 -8.21 -0.22 3.34
N GLN A 20 -8.86 -1.34 2.98
CA GLN A 20 -8.26 -2.67 3.07
C GLN A 20 -7.04 -2.83 2.16
N LEU A 21 -7.13 -2.39 0.90
CA LEU A 21 -6.02 -2.40 -0.05
C LEU A 21 -4.82 -1.59 0.48
N GLN A 22 -5.07 -0.37 0.94
CA GLN A 22 -4.04 0.50 1.53
C GLN A 22 -3.35 -0.19 2.72
N LYS A 23 -4.14 -0.64 3.71
CA LYS A 23 -3.63 -1.30 4.92
C LYS A 23 -2.80 -2.54 4.59
N GLN A 24 -3.26 -3.35 3.64
CA GLN A 24 -2.58 -4.58 3.26
C GLN A 24 -1.27 -4.29 2.51
N THR A 25 -1.28 -3.33 1.57
CA THR A 25 -0.05 -2.92 0.87
C THR A 25 0.96 -2.28 1.83
N ASP A 26 0.48 -1.56 2.85
CA ASP A 26 1.33 -0.97 3.87
C ASP A 26 2.01 -2.02 4.74
N LEU A 27 1.36 -3.15 5.01
CA LEU A 27 1.95 -4.27 5.73
C LEU A 27 2.93 -5.05 4.85
N MET A 28 2.64 -5.20 3.56
CA MET A 28 3.44 -6.01 2.64
C MET A 28 4.74 -5.33 2.20
N GLN A 29 4.90 -4.01 2.41
CA GLN A 29 6.15 -3.32 2.18
C GLN A 29 7.20 -3.54 3.29
N ASP A 30 6.78 -3.99 4.47
CA ASP A 30 7.64 -4.19 5.63
C ASP A 30 8.56 -5.42 5.43
N THR A 31 9.88 -5.17 5.36
CA THR A 31 10.88 -6.21 5.09
C THR A 31 10.95 -7.26 6.19
N SER A 32 10.58 -6.90 7.42
CA SER A 32 10.62 -7.81 8.57
C SER A 32 9.62 -8.98 8.46
N ARG A 33 8.65 -8.85 7.55
CA ARG A 33 7.59 -9.84 7.31
C ARG A 33 8.01 -10.96 6.34
N LEU A 34 9.04 -10.76 5.53
CA LEU A 34 9.39 -11.71 4.47
C LEU A 34 10.88 -11.70 4.11
N LEU A 35 11.45 -10.54 3.74
CA LEU A 35 12.86 -10.43 3.36
C LEU A 35 13.83 -10.75 4.52
N ASP A 36 13.64 -10.13 5.68
CA ASP A 36 14.58 -10.32 6.79
C ASP A 36 14.57 -11.78 7.33
N PRO A 37 13.39 -12.43 7.51
CA PRO A 37 13.33 -13.87 7.78
C PRO A 37 14.01 -14.72 6.72
N TYR A 38 13.86 -14.38 5.43
CA TYR A 38 14.54 -15.09 4.35
C TYR A 38 16.07 -14.97 4.45
N ILE A 39 16.57 -13.76 4.72
CA ILE A 39 18.00 -13.51 4.90
C ILE A 39 18.56 -14.37 6.03
N ARG A 40 17.88 -14.42 7.18
CA ARG A 40 18.29 -15.23 8.33
C ARG A 40 18.27 -16.72 8.03
N ILE A 41 17.12 -17.25 7.58
CA ILE A 41 16.96 -18.71 7.38
C ILE A 41 17.88 -19.28 6.29
N GLN A 42 18.31 -18.45 5.34
CA GLN A 42 19.21 -18.85 4.27
C GLN A 42 20.70 -18.71 4.62
N GLY A 43 21.02 -18.18 5.81
CA GLY A 43 22.39 -17.92 6.24
C GLY A 43 23.04 -16.72 5.53
N LEU A 44 22.23 -15.74 5.10
CA LEU A 44 22.68 -14.53 4.42
C LEU A 44 22.82 -13.34 5.37
N ASP A 45 22.52 -13.50 6.67
CA ASP A 45 22.55 -12.42 7.68
C ASP A 45 23.96 -12.06 8.13
N VAL A 46 24.83 -11.78 7.17
CA VAL A 46 26.18 -11.26 7.36
C VAL A 46 26.31 -9.96 6.56
N PRO A 47 26.95 -8.90 7.08
CA PRO A 47 26.94 -7.58 6.44
C PRO A 47 27.32 -7.58 4.95
N LYS A 48 28.38 -8.32 4.58
CA LYS A 48 28.88 -8.44 3.19
C LYS A 48 27.92 -9.15 2.24
N LEU A 49 27.00 -9.99 2.73
CA LEU A 49 26.01 -10.64 1.87
C LEU A 49 24.71 -9.83 1.80
N ARG A 50 24.37 -9.10 2.87
CA ARG A 50 23.18 -8.23 2.90
C ARG A 50 23.26 -7.12 1.85
N GLU A 51 24.45 -6.58 1.59
CA GLU A 51 24.64 -5.58 0.51
C GLU A 51 24.31 -6.13 -0.88
N HIS A 52 24.45 -7.45 -1.09
CA HIS A 52 24.12 -8.09 -2.36
C HIS A 52 22.64 -8.42 -2.54
N CYS A 53 21.80 -8.20 -1.53
CA CYS A 53 20.35 -8.41 -1.55
C CYS A 53 19.57 -7.25 -2.18
N ARG A 54 20.22 -6.32 -2.90
CA ARG A 54 19.53 -5.22 -3.57
C ARG A 54 18.73 -5.69 -4.78
N GLU A 55 17.59 -5.06 -4.99
CA GLU A 55 16.77 -5.32 -6.15
C GLU A 55 17.55 -5.20 -7.46
N ARG A 56 17.30 -6.11 -8.40
CA ARG A 56 17.77 -5.99 -9.78
C ARG A 56 16.93 -4.95 -10.55
N PRO A 57 17.55 -3.94 -11.19
CA PRO A 57 16.82 -2.96 -11.99
C PRO A 57 15.89 -3.63 -13.02
N GLY A 58 14.66 -3.12 -13.13
CA GLY A 58 13.66 -3.61 -14.06
C GLY A 58 12.96 -4.92 -13.66
N ALA A 59 13.27 -5.51 -12.50
CA ALA A 59 12.58 -6.71 -12.02
C ALA A 59 11.11 -6.45 -11.67
N PHE A 60 10.79 -5.24 -11.19
CA PHE A 60 9.44 -4.80 -10.87
C PHE A 60 9.14 -3.43 -11.48
N PRO A 61 7.86 -3.14 -11.83
CA PRO A 61 7.45 -1.82 -12.29
C PRO A 61 7.91 -0.70 -11.35
N SER A 62 8.33 0.43 -11.92
CA SER A 62 8.68 1.63 -11.14
C SER A 62 7.42 2.31 -10.59
N GLU A 63 7.56 3.12 -9.53
CA GLU A 63 6.44 3.92 -9.03
C GLU A 63 5.89 4.86 -10.10
N GLU A 64 6.77 5.50 -10.88
CA GLU A 64 6.38 6.37 -11.99
C GLU A 64 5.55 5.63 -13.04
N THR A 65 6.02 4.44 -13.46
CA THR A 65 5.25 3.56 -14.36
C THR A 65 3.88 3.26 -13.79
N LEU A 66 3.80 2.89 -12.50
CA LEU A 66 2.54 2.56 -11.84
C LEU A 66 1.58 3.76 -11.73
N ARG A 67 2.10 4.97 -11.47
CA ARG A 67 1.32 6.20 -11.42
C ARG A 67 0.78 6.62 -12.79
N GLY A 68 1.53 6.34 -13.85
CA GLY A 68 1.11 6.58 -15.23
C GLY A 68 -0.02 5.66 -15.69
N LEU A 69 -0.28 4.57 -14.96
CA LEU A 69 -1.40 3.68 -15.24
C LEU A 69 -2.69 4.27 -14.67
N GLY A 70 -3.71 4.47 -15.52
CA GLY A 70 -5.07 4.72 -15.05
C GLY A 70 -5.56 3.58 -14.13
N ARG A 71 -6.62 3.83 -13.35
CA ARG A 71 -7.05 2.93 -12.25
C ARG A 71 -7.16 1.46 -12.65
N ARG A 72 -7.82 1.16 -13.78
CA ARG A 72 -7.96 -0.20 -14.30
C ARG A 72 -6.63 -0.81 -14.72
N GLY A 73 -5.82 -0.09 -15.49
CA GLY A 73 -4.50 -0.56 -15.92
C GLY A 73 -3.57 -0.84 -14.75
N PHE A 74 -3.67 -0.03 -13.69
CA PHE A 74 -2.94 -0.23 -12.44
C PHE A 74 -3.35 -1.55 -11.76
N LEU A 75 -4.65 -1.80 -11.55
CA LEU A 75 -5.14 -3.04 -10.93
C LEU A 75 -4.78 -4.29 -11.76
N GLN A 76 -4.86 -4.21 -13.10
CA GLN A 76 -4.47 -5.29 -13.99
C GLN A 76 -2.98 -5.61 -13.88
N THR A 77 -2.13 -4.58 -13.94
CA THR A 77 -0.67 -4.72 -13.82
C THR A 77 -0.28 -5.27 -12.45
N LEU A 78 -0.92 -4.77 -11.39
CA LEU A 78 -0.71 -5.26 -10.03
C LEU A 78 -1.09 -6.74 -9.90
N ASN A 79 -2.28 -7.14 -10.38
CA ASN A 79 -2.74 -8.52 -10.31
C ASN A 79 -1.82 -9.48 -11.10
N ALA A 80 -1.36 -9.06 -12.29
CA ALA A 80 -0.42 -9.84 -13.10
C ALA A 80 0.94 -9.99 -12.39
N THR A 81 1.48 -8.89 -11.86
CA THR A 81 2.75 -8.89 -11.13
C THR A 81 2.69 -9.78 -9.89
N LEU A 82 1.61 -9.71 -9.09
CA LEU A 82 1.40 -10.60 -7.95
C LEU A 82 1.23 -12.06 -8.36
N GLY A 83 0.67 -12.32 -9.55
CA GLY A 83 0.65 -13.66 -10.16
C GLY A 83 2.07 -14.20 -10.39
N CYS A 84 2.96 -13.40 -10.98
CA CYS A 84 4.37 -13.78 -11.16
C CYS A 84 5.08 -13.98 -9.82
N VAL A 85 4.82 -13.11 -8.83
CA VAL A 85 5.37 -13.22 -7.47
C VAL A 85 4.99 -14.54 -6.82
N LEU A 86 3.72 -14.97 -6.92
CA LEU A 86 3.26 -16.24 -6.36
C LEU A 86 3.99 -17.45 -6.97
N HIS A 87 4.26 -17.45 -8.27
CA HIS A 87 5.01 -18.53 -8.91
C HIS A 87 6.46 -18.58 -8.40
N ARG A 88 7.11 -17.42 -8.29
CA ARG A 88 8.50 -17.35 -7.81
C ARG A 88 8.61 -17.61 -6.31
N LEU A 89 7.61 -17.25 -5.51
CA LEU A 89 7.54 -17.63 -4.10
C LEU A 89 7.42 -19.14 -3.93
N ALA A 90 6.58 -19.81 -4.72
CA ALA A 90 6.48 -21.27 -4.68
C ALA A 90 7.83 -21.95 -4.99
N ASP A 91 8.59 -21.42 -5.95
CA ASP A 91 9.94 -21.91 -6.27
C ASP A 91 10.95 -21.66 -5.13
N LEU A 92 10.84 -20.54 -4.41
CA LEU A 92 11.66 -20.27 -3.23
C LEU A 92 11.28 -21.16 -2.05
N GLU A 93 9.99 -21.34 -1.78
CA GLU A 93 9.44 -22.17 -0.70
C GLU A 93 9.91 -23.63 -0.81
N GLN A 94 9.95 -24.19 -2.03
CA GLN A 94 10.45 -25.55 -2.29
C GLN A 94 11.93 -25.74 -1.90
N ARG A 95 12.69 -24.64 -1.78
CA ARG A 95 14.13 -24.65 -1.48
C ARG A 95 14.45 -24.09 -0.09
N LEU A 96 13.44 -23.76 0.70
CA LEU A 96 13.65 -23.38 2.10
C LEU A 96 14.04 -24.61 2.93
N PRO A 97 14.83 -24.42 3.99
CA PRO A 97 15.05 -25.46 4.99
C PRO A 97 13.71 -25.97 5.54
N LYS A 98 13.57 -27.29 5.67
CA LYS A 98 12.35 -27.92 6.20
C LYS A 98 12.29 -27.74 7.71
N ALA A 99 11.08 -27.66 8.27
CA ALA A 99 10.85 -27.49 9.71
C ALA A 99 11.65 -28.48 10.58
N GLN A 100 11.66 -29.75 10.18
CA GLN A 100 12.40 -30.83 10.84
C GLN A 100 13.94 -30.65 10.87
N ASP A 101 14.48 -29.88 9.92
CA ASP A 101 15.92 -29.67 9.78
C ASP A 101 16.38 -28.35 10.45
N LEU A 102 15.45 -27.51 10.90
CA LEU A 102 15.76 -26.19 11.47
C LEU A 102 16.51 -26.28 12.79
N GLU A 103 16.05 -27.11 13.72
CA GLU A 103 16.66 -27.27 15.05
C GLU A 103 18.11 -27.77 14.92
N ARG A 104 18.33 -28.78 14.07
CA ARG A 104 19.66 -29.31 13.76
C ARG A 104 20.57 -28.26 13.09
N SER A 105 19.98 -27.34 12.33
CA SER A 105 20.71 -26.28 11.61
C SER A 105 20.84 -24.98 12.41
N GLY A 106 20.32 -24.93 13.65
CA GLY A 106 20.31 -23.72 14.48
C GLY A 106 19.46 -22.57 13.91
N LEU A 107 18.45 -22.88 13.08
CA LEU A 107 17.59 -21.90 12.41
C LEU A 107 16.28 -21.68 13.19
N ASN A 108 15.73 -20.47 13.09
CA ASN A 108 14.52 -20.08 13.83
C ASN A 108 13.23 -20.51 13.10
N ILE A 109 12.35 -21.23 13.79
CA ILE A 109 11.03 -21.64 13.27
C ILE A 109 10.11 -20.44 12.99
N GLU A 110 10.21 -19.35 13.77
CA GLU A 110 9.42 -18.14 13.59
C GLU A 110 9.71 -17.48 12.23
N ASP A 111 10.95 -17.61 11.74
CA ASP A 111 11.30 -17.12 10.42
C ASP A 111 10.59 -17.92 9.33
N LEU A 112 10.52 -19.26 9.47
CA LEU A 112 9.79 -20.10 8.52
C LEU A 112 8.29 -19.78 8.51
N GLU A 113 7.68 -19.58 9.68
CA GLU A 113 6.27 -19.22 9.81
C GLU A 113 5.95 -17.88 9.13
N LYS A 114 6.80 -16.87 9.32
CA LYS A 114 6.68 -15.58 8.61
C LYS A 114 6.71 -15.75 7.09
N LEU A 115 7.63 -16.58 6.58
CA LEU A 115 7.74 -16.87 5.14
C LEU A 115 6.47 -17.55 4.60
N GLN A 116 5.90 -18.49 5.36
CA GLN A 116 4.66 -19.20 4.97
C GLN A 116 3.44 -18.27 4.86
N MET A 117 3.45 -17.12 5.55
CA MET A 117 2.38 -16.13 5.45
C MET A 117 2.38 -15.33 4.14
N ALA A 118 3.46 -15.36 3.34
CA ALA A 118 3.56 -14.58 2.12
C ALA A 118 2.47 -14.95 1.10
N ARG A 119 2.30 -16.25 0.83
CA ARG A 119 1.32 -16.78 -0.12
C ARG A 119 -0.13 -16.41 0.24
N PRO A 120 -0.65 -16.70 1.45
CA PRO A 120 -2.01 -16.33 1.82
C PRO A 120 -2.23 -14.81 1.81
N ASN A 121 -1.25 -14.01 2.25
CA ASN A 121 -1.35 -12.55 2.21
C ASN A 121 -1.50 -12.02 0.78
N ILE A 122 -0.71 -12.53 -0.17
CA ILE A 122 -0.81 -12.12 -1.57
C ILE A 122 -2.14 -12.56 -2.18
N LEU A 123 -2.61 -13.78 -1.88
CA LEU A 123 -3.92 -14.24 -2.36
C LEU A 123 -5.06 -13.37 -1.84
N GLY A 124 -5.02 -13.01 -0.55
CA GLY A 124 -5.98 -12.06 0.02
C GLY A 124 -5.97 -10.70 -0.69
N LEU A 125 -4.78 -10.19 -1.01
CA LEU A 125 -4.65 -8.92 -1.75
C LEU A 125 -5.24 -9.03 -3.16
N ARG A 126 -4.98 -10.14 -3.87
CA ARG A 126 -5.52 -10.39 -5.21
C ARG A 126 -7.05 -10.47 -5.21
N ASN A 127 -7.65 -11.04 -4.16
CA ASN A 127 -9.10 -11.04 -3.99
C ASN A 127 -9.65 -9.61 -3.84
N ASN A 128 -9.01 -8.78 -3.01
CA ASN A 128 -9.40 -7.37 -2.84
C ASN A 128 -9.24 -6.56 -4.14
N ILE A 129 -8.18 -6.83 -4.92
CA ILE A 129 -7.96 -6.22 -6.23
C ILE A 129 -9.08 -6.60 -7.20
N TYR A 130 -9.47 -7.88 -7.24
CA TYR A 130 -10.59 -8.34 -8.06
C TYR A 130 -11.89 -7.62 -7.68
N CYS A 131 -12.21 -7.55 -6.39
CA CYS A 131 -13.39 -6.84 -5.92
C CYS A 131 -13.37 -5.35 -6.30
N MET A 132 -12.20 -4.71 -6.23
CA MET A 132 -12.06 -3.30 -6.60
C MET A 132 -12.23 -3.10 -8.11
N ALA A 133 -11.72 -4.01 -8.93
CA ALA A 133 -11.94 -3.98 -10.37
C ALA A 133 -13.43 -4.06 -10.70
N GLN A 134 -14.17 -4.97 -10.05
CA GLN A 134 -15.63 -5.08 -10.21
C GLN A 134 -16.36 -3.79 -9.83
N LEU A 135 -15.94 -3.09 -8.78
CA LEU A 135 -16.55 -1.80 -8.42
C LEU A 135 -16.31 -0.71 -9.47
N LEU A 136 -15.14 -0.71 -10.11
CA LEU A 136 -14.84 0.22 -11.20
C LEU A 136 -15.64 -0.14 -12.47
N ASP A 137 -15.79 -1.42 -12.78
CA ASP A 137 -16.62 -1.91 -13.90
C ASP A 137 -18.10 -1.51 -13.78
N ASN A 138 -18.65 -1.57 -12.56
CA ASN A 138 -20.07 -1.24 -12.33
C ASN A 138 -20.33 0.28 -12.24
N SER A 139 -19.29 1.11 -12.13
CA SER A 139 -19.43 2.57 -12.06
C SER A 139 -19.13 3.28 -13.38
N ASP A 140 -18.36 2.66 -14.27
CA ASP A 140 -18.06 3.20 -15.59
C ASP A 140 -18.91 2.49 -16.66
N THR A 141 -20.00 3.13 -17.11
CA THR A 141 -20.68 2.75 -18.37
C THR A 141 -19.84 3.27 -19.55
N ALA A 142 -18.67 2.68 -19.78
CA ALA A 142 -17.81 3.04 -20.90
C ALA A 142 -17.27 1.78 -21.58
N GLU A 143 -17.38 1.77 -22.92
CA GLU A 143 -16.91 0.71 -23.80
C GLU A 143 -15.47 0.28 -23.51
N PRO A 144 -15.16 -1.02 -23.67
CA PRO A 144 -13.82 -1.52 -23.45
C PRO A 144 -12.90 -1.02 -24.57
N THR A 145 -12.06 -0.04 -24.26
CA THR A 145 -10.89 0.26 -25.10
C THR A 145 -9.98 -0.96 -25.12
N LYS A 146 -9.77 -1.54 -26.30
CA LYS A 146 -8.86 -2.67 -26.52
C LYS A 146 -7.43 -2.25 -26.14
N ALA A 147 -7.00 -2.64 -24.94
CA ALA A 147 -5.60 -2.67 -24.60
C ALA A 147 -4.92 -3.78 -25.41
N GLY A 148 -3.93 -3.41 -26.22
CA GLY A 148 -3.14 -4.35 -27.00
C GLY A 148 -2.51 -5.41 -26.10
N ARG A 149 -2.61 -6.68 -26.54
CA ARG A 149 -1.84 -7.78 -25.96
C ARG A 149 -0.35 -7.50 -26.20
N GLY A 150 0.30 -6.85 -25.23
CA GLY A 150 1.73 -6.98 -25.08
C GLY A 150 2.02 -8.45 -24.77
N ALA A 151 2.66 -9.14 -25.70
CA ALA A 151 3.09 -10.52 -25.51
C ALA A 151 4.05 -10.56 -24.31
N SER A 152 3.63 -11.20 -23.22
CA SER A 152 4.53 -11.62 -22.17
C SER A 152 5.55 -12.57 -22.78
N GLN A 153 6.77 -12.11 -22.99
CA GLN A 153 7.87 -12.97 -23.39
C GLN A 153 8.10 -14.00 -22.27
N PRO A 154 8.26 -15.30 -22.61
CA PRO A 154 8.68 -16.29 -21.64
C PRO A 154 10.04 -15.88 -21.07
N PRO A 155 10.31 -16.09 -19.77
CA PRO A 155 11.62 -15.83 -19.22
C PRO A 155 12.65 -16.71 -19.95
N THR A 156 13.68 -16.07 -20.51
CA THR A 156 14.87 -16.73 -21.04
C THR A 156 15.44 -17.65 -19.95
N PRO A 157 15.77 -18.92 -20.25
CA PRO A 157 16.30 -19.83 -19.25
C PRO A 157 17.60 -19.26 -18.67
N THR A 158 17.54 -18.91 -17.39
CA THR A 158 18.72 -18.48 -16.63
C THR A 158 19.68 -19.67 -16.56
N PRO A 159 20.99 -19.49 -16.82
CA PRO A 159 21.97 -20.56 -16.64
C PRO A 159 21.83 -21.19 -15.25
N ALA A 160 22.07 -22.50 -15.16
CA ALA A 160 22.06 -23.22 -13.90
C ALA A 160 22.98 -22.51 -12.89
N SER A 161 22.38 -21.74 -12.00
CA SER A 161 23.08 -21.03 -10.95
C SER A 161 23.23 -21.99 -9.77
N ASP A 162 24.39 -21.98 -9.14
CA ASP A 162 24.62 -22.79 -7.96
C ASP A 162 23.63 -22.44 -6.82
N ALA A 163 23.60 -23.27 -5.78
CA ALA A 163 22.66 -23.09 -4.68
C ALA A 163 22.85 -21.75 -3.95
N PHE A 164 24.09 -21.25 -3.84
CA PHE A 164 24.39 -20.00 -3.16
C PHE A 164 23.90 -18.79 -3.95
N GLN A 165 24.17 -18.75 -5.25
CA GLN A 165 23.69 -17.70 -6.15
C GLN A 165 22.17 -17.67 -6.19
N ARG A 166 21.50 -18.84 -6.15
CA ARG A 166 20.03 -18.91 -6.07
C ARG A 166 19.48 -18.29 -4.78
N LYS A 167 20.17 -18.45 -3.63
CA LYS A 167 19.80 -17.77 -2.38
C LYS A 167 19.90 -16.25 -2.52
N LEU A 168 20.99 -15.75 -3.11
CA LEU A 168 21.15 -14.32 -3.38
C LEU A 168 20.06 -13.80 -4.33
N GLU A 169 19.75 -14.51 -5.42
CA GLU A 169 18.67 -14.15 -6.34
C GLU A 169 17.28 -14.17 -5.68
N GLY A 170 17.06 -15.09 -4.73
CA GLY A 170 15.86 -15.07 -3.88
C GLY A 170 15.79 -13.78 -3.06
N CYS A 171 16.90 -13.40 -2.43
CA CYS A 171 16.99 -12.19 -1.63
C CYS A 171 16.73 -10.91 -2.43
N ARG A 172 17.39 -10.75 -3.59
CA ARG A 172 17.22 -9.59 -4.50
C ARG A 172 15.77 -9.42 -4.95
N PHE A 173 15.10 -10.53 -5.25
CA PHE A 173 13.70 -10.52 -5.64
C PHE A 173 12.79 -10.11 -4.49
N LEU A 174 12.98 -10.64 -3.28
CA LEU A 174 12.16 -10.26 -2.13
C LEU A 174 12.34 -8.79 -1.78
N HIS A 175 13.57 -8.26 -1.89
CA HIS A 175 13.82 -6.83 -1.78
C HIS A 175 13.06 -6.02 -2.84
N GLY A 176 13.09 -6.45 -4.11
CA GLY A 176 12.33 -5.80 -5.18
C GLY A 176 10.82 -5.85 -4.95
N TYR A 177 10.31 -6.97 -4.43
CA TYR A 177 8.91 -7.12 -4.07
C TYR A 177 8.49 -6.11 -2.99
N HIS A 178 9.26 -5.92 -1.92
CA HIS A 178 8.93 -4.92 -0.90
C HIS A 178 8.97 -3.49 -1.45
N ARG A 179 9.97 -3.15 -2.28
CA ARG A 179 10.03 -1.86 -2.98
C ARG A 179 8.81 -1.64 -3.87
N PHE A 180 8.41 -2.67 -4.60
CA PHE A 180 7.21 -2.67 -5.42
C PHE A 180 5.95 -2.44 -4.57
N MET A 181 5.79 -3.17 -3.46
CA MET A 181 4.64 -3.00 -2.56
C MET A 181 4.57 -1.61 -1.92
N HIS A 182 5.72 -1.01 -1.59
CA HIS A 182 5.81 0.39 -1.18
C HIS A 182 5.25 1.33 -2.25
N SER A 183 5.69 1.15 -3.50
CA SER A 183 5.25 1.96 -4.65
C SER A 183 3.73 1.81 -4.88
N VAL A 184 3.20 0.59 -4.76
CA VAL A 184 1.77 0.27 -4.85
C VAL A 184 0.97 0.98 -3.76
N GLY A 185 1.44 0.93 -2.50
CA GLY A 185 0.80 1.64 -1.39
C GLY A 185 0.77 3.15 -1.60
N ARG A 186 1.83 3.72 -2.18
CA ARG A 186 1.86 5.14 -2.57
C ARG A 186 0.83 5.48 -3.64
N VAL A 187 0.60 4.63 -4.63
CA VAL A 187 -0.48 4.83 -5.62
C VAL A 187 -1.86 4.76 -4.95
N PHE A 188 -2.12 3.72 -4.15
CA PHE A 188 -3.42 3.58 -3.47
C PHE A 188 -3.71 4.71 -2.48
N SER A 189 -2.69 5.27 -1.81
CA SER A 189 -2.88 6.41 -0.90
C SER A 189 -3.51 7.62 -1.62
N LYS A 190 -3.20 7.80 -2.91
CA LYS A 190 -3.73 8.89 -3.75
C LYS A 190 -5.14 8.63 -4.29
N TRP A 191 -5.63 7.39 -4.25
CA TRP A 191 -7.01 7.09 -4.67
C TRP A 191 -8.05 7.58 -3.66
N GLY A 192 -7.64 7.84 -2.42
CA GLY A 192 -8.49 8.43 -1.39
C GLY A 192 -8.73 9.93 -1.58
N GLU A 193 -7.76 10.61 -2.20
CA GLU A 193 -7.74 12.04 -2.49
C GLU A 193 -8.61 12.32 -3.74
N SER A 194 -9.92 12.48 -3.57
CA SER A 194 -10.74 13.06 -4.65
C SER A 194 -10.31 14.51 -4.88
N PRO A 195 -10.17 14.98 -6.15
CA PRO A 195 -9.91 16.39 -6.46
C PRO A 195 -10.95 17.35 -5.84
N ASN A 196 -12.17 16.86 -5.59
CA ASN A 196 -13.28 17.60 -5.01
C ASN A 196 -13.10 18.04 -3.55
N ARG A 197 -12.00 17.68 -2.86
CA ARG A 197 -11.72 18.23 -1.53
C ARG A 197 -10.88 19.52 -1.53
N SER A 198 -10.39 19.97 -2.69
CA SER A 198 -9.46 21.12 -2.80
C SER A 198 -10.11 22.49 -3.13
N ARG A 199 -11.44 22.64 -3.07
CA ARG A 199 -12.13 23.93 -3.34
C ARG A 199 -13.21 24.30 -2.33
N ARG A 200 -13.06 23.93 -1.05
CA ARG A 200 -13.69 24.75 -0.01
C ARG A 200 -12.78 25.94 0.23
N HIS A 201 -12.97 26.98 -0.57
CA HIS A 201 -12.70 28.33 -0.11
C HIS A 201 -13.41 28.48 1.24
N SER A 202 -12.64 28.44 2.32
CA SER A 202 -13.08 29.09 3.56
C SER A 202 -13.36 30.54 3.16
N PRO A 203 -14.59 31.05 3.29
CA PRO A 203 -14.80 32.47 3.16
C PRO A 203 -13.98 33.10 4.28
N HIS A 204 -13.02 33.95 3.91
CA HIS A 204 -12.32 34.82 4.84
C HIS A 204 -13.36 35.42 5.78
N GLN A 205 -13.29 35.07 7.07
CA GLN A 205 -14.02 35.78 8.10
C GLN A 205 -13.50 37.21 8.08
N ALA A 206 -14.22 38.05 7.34
CA ALA A 206 -14.03 39.47 7.28
C ALA A 206 -14.00 40.01 8.71
N LEU A 207 -12.95 40.79 8.99
CA LEU A 207 -12.90 41.73 10.10
C LEU A 207 -14.27 42.41 10.26
N ARG A 208 -15.00 42.07 11.31
CA ARG A 208 -15.97 42.98 11.90
C ARG A 208 -15.54 43.27 13.33
N LYS A 209 -14.85 44.40 13.48
CA LYS A 209 -14.78 45.19 14.72
C LYS A 209 -16.22 45.37 15.24
N GLY A 210 -16.63 44.47 16.12
CA GLY A 210 -17.86 44.58 16.90
C GLY A 210 -17.53 45.22 18.24
N VAL A 211 -17.67 46.54 18.30
CA VAL A 211 -17.61 47.35 19.51
C VAL A 211 -18.52 46.72 20.57
N ARG A 212 -17.91 46.28 21.67
CA ARG A 212 -18.63 45.82 22.88
C ARG A 212 -19.47 46.99 23.41
N ARG A 213 -20.77 46.98 23.10
CA ARG A 213 -21.78 47.80 23.80
C ARG A 213 -21.85 47.33 25.26
N THR A 214 -21.12 47.99 26.13
CA THR A 214 -21.37 47.97 27.57
C THR A 214 -22.48 48.97 27.85
N ARG A 215 -23.65 48.50 28.30
CA ARG A 215 -24.66 49.36 28.91
C ARG A 215 -25.16 48.70 30.19
N PRO A 216 -24.66 49.14 31.35
CA PRO A 216 -25.40 49.01 32.61
C PRO A 216 -26.10 50.33 32.94
N SER A 217 -27.41 50.20 33.14
CA SER A 217 -28.32 51.18 33.72
C SER A 217 -27.74 51.80 35.01
N ARG A 218 -27.56 53.13 35.03
CA ARG A 218 -27.27 53.88 36.27
C ARG A 218 -28.52 54.60 36.73
N LYS A 219 -29.11 54.06 37.80
CA LYS A 219 -30.04 54.73 38.73
C LYS A 219 -29.49 56.10 39.13
N GLY A 220 -30.34 57.10 39.06
CA GLY A 220 -30.08 58.46 39.51
C GLY A 220 -29.85 58.54 41.02
N LYS A 221 -28.90 59.39 41.41
CA LYS A 221 -28.75 59.92 42.76
C LYS A 221 -28.48 61.43 42.67
N ARG A 222 -29.42 62.19 43.25
CA ARG A 222 -29.34 63.51 43.90
C ARG A 222 -28.88 64.69 43.03
N LEU A 223 -29.74 65.69 42.80
CA LEU A 223 -30.07 66.82 43.68
C LEU A 223 -28.80 67.57 44.13
N MET A 224 -28.55 68.73 43.52
CA MET A 224 -28.37 70.00 44.23
C MET A 224 -28.50 71.18 43.25
N THR A 225 -28.88 72.30 43.84
CA THR A 225 -29.63 73.41 43.27
C THR A 225 -28.70 74.57 42.87
N ARG A 226 -29.09 75.19 41.75
CA ARG A 226 -28.83 76.55 41.27
C ARG A 226 -28.19 77.53 42.28
N GLY A 227 -27.04 78.06 41.92
CA GLY A 227 -26.47 79.30 42.47
C GLY A 227 -25.95 80.18 41.32
N GLN A 228 -26.80 81.08 40.81
CA GLN A 228 -26.39 82.23 40.02
C GLN A 228 -26.97 83.49 40.68
N LEU A 229 -26.09 84.42 41.01
CA LEU A 229 -26.27 85.84 41.31
C LEU A 229 -25.40 86.59 40.27
N PRO A 230 -25.53 87.91 40.06
CA PRO A 230 -26.73 88.71 39.81
C PRO A 230 -26.57 89.56 38.52
N ARG A 231 -27.67 89.87 37.85
CA ARG A 231 -28.03 91.21 37.34
C ARG A 231 -29.40 91.16 36.67
#